data_AF-A0A1G8Y2J4-F1
#
_entry.id   AF-A0A1G8Y2J4-F1
#
_cell.length_a   1.000
_cell.length_b   1.000
_cell.length_c   1.000
_cell.angle_alpha   90.00
_cell.angle_beta   90.00
_cell.angle_gamma   90.00
#
_symmetry.space_group_name_H-M   'P 1'
#
loop_
_entity.id
_entity.type
_entity.pdbx_description
1 polymer ?
#
loop_
_entity_poly.entity_id
_entity_poly.type
_entity_poly.pdbx_seq_one_letter_code
_entity_poly.pdbx_strand_id
1 'polypeptide(L)'
;MKNTTREIITKKDLFYWIVFLLITILLTTTLRLTPNAQVVDYFSFGGTLASILLAVVAMIYSFYQSFSMQSSSERLNDSVNKIEKSLDNLEEFDEGLQKITYEIGIAGRELSASTTVLKDSLLTTIDELRNRLNSIENYNITNNDLIKNIYQQFDSHKKDTEIKETEQNLGITICEVSDIHRNLLVCFYKVYKANKPFSTDDITKMYLKREELEPFEGVAYLSLILAYLALLNSAKMIKMKNINEDKELIIETFNQELETYVLSKLEEA
;
A
#
# COMPACT_ATOMS: atom_id res chain seq x y z
N MET A 1 -74.42 -23.47 -67.11
CA MET A 1 -75.50 -23.76 -66.15
C MET A 1 -74.99 -24.85 -65.22
N LYS A 2 -74.82 -24.71 -63.90
CA LYS A 2 -75.38 -23.84 -62.85
C LYS A 2 -74.25 -23.55 -61.84
N ASN A 3 -74.19 -22.32 -61.32
CA ASN A 3 -73.38 -22.00 -60.15
C ASN A 3 -74.07 -22.53 -58.89
N THR A 4 -73.35 -23.29 -58.09
CA THR A 4 -73.79 -23.82 -56.79
C THR A 4 -73.26 -22.90 -55.69
N THR A 5 -74.04 -21.90 -55.29
CA THR A 5 -73.71 -21.04 -54.15
C THR A 5 -74.03 -21.81 -52.86
N ARG A 6 -73.01 -22.28 -52.14
CA ARG A 6 -73.17 -22.78 -50.77
C ARG A 6 -73.38 -21.58 -49.86
N GLU A 7 -74.60 -21.37 -49.39
CA GLU A 7 -74.89 -20.38 -48.35
C GLU A 7 -74.20 -20.80 -47.04
N ILE A 8 -73.33 -19.93 -46.54
CA ILE A 8 -72.62 -20.12 -45.27
C ILE A 8 -73.58 -19.67 -44.18
N ILE A 9 -74.13 -20.63 -43.42
CA ILE A 9 -75.02 -20.36 -42.28
C ILE A 9 -74.30 -19.41 -41.31
N THR A 10 -74.85 -18.21 -41.12
CA THR A 10 -74.26 -17.20 -40.24
C THR A 10 -74.71 -17.44 -38.79
N LYS A 11 -73.90 -17.06 -37.79
CA LYS A 11 -74.25 -17.22 -36.36
C LYS A 11 -75.62 -16.62 -35.99
N LYS A 12 -76.06 -15.58 -36.72
CA LYS A 12 -77.37 -14.96 -36.56
C LYS A 12 -78.50 -15.88 -37.04
N ASP A 13 -78.32 -16.57 -38.17
CA ASP A 13 -79.32 -17.51 -38.72
C ASP A 13 -79.49 -18.71 -37.80
N LEU A 14 -78.40 -19.20 -37.20
CA LEU A 14 -78.44 -20.25 -36.17
C LEU A 14 -79.25 -19.80 -34.93
N PHE A 15 -79.03 -18.58 -34.45
CA PHE A 15 -79.80 -18.03 -33.33
C PHE A 15 -81.30 -17.94 -33.65
N TYR A 16 -81.66 -17.43 -34.84
CA TYR A 16 -83.06 -17.39 -35.27
C TYR A 16 -83.68 -18.77 -35.40
N TRP A 17 -82.94 -19.75 -35.94
CA TRP A 17 -83.40 -21.14 -36.02
C TRP A 17 -83.62 -21.77 -34.64
N ILE A 18 -82.71 -21.55 -33.69
CA ILE A 18 -82.84 -22.06 -32.31
C ILE A 18 -84.05 -21.42 -31.61
N VAL A 19 -84.24 -20.10 -31.73
CA VAL A 19 -85.39 -19.41 -31.12
C VAL A 19 -86.70 -19.89 -31.76
N PHE A 20 -86.76 -20.02 -33.09
CA PHE A 20 -87.94 -20.53 -33.78
C PHE A 20 -88.28 -21.98 -33.38
N LEU A 21 -87.27 -22.84 -33.25
CA LEU A 21 -87.42 -24.22 -32.81
C LEU A 21 -87.90 -24.27 -31.34
N LEU A 22 -87.35 -23.43 -30.46
CA LEU A 22 -87.78 -23.32 -29.07
C LEU A 22 -89.25 -22.90 -28.97
N ILE A 23 -89.67 -21.88 -29.72
CA ILE A 23 -91.07 -21.41 -29.77
C ILE A 23 -91.98 -22.54 -30.27
N THR A 24 -91.57 -23.25 -31.33
CA THR A 24 -92.36 -24.35 -31.91
C THR A 24 -92.54 -25.50 -30.91
N ILE A 25 -91.48 -25.87 -30.16
CA ILE A 25 -91.56 -26.86 -29.08
C ILE A 25 -92.53 -26.39 -27.99
N LEU A 26 -92.39 -25.15 -27.52
CA LEU A 26 -93.26 -24.60 -26.48
C LEU A 26 -94.73 -24.61 -26.91
N LEU A 27 -95.02 -24.20 -28.15
CA LEU A 27 -96.38 -24.13 -28.68
C LEU A 27 -96.99 -25.53 -28.86
N THR A 28 -96.21 -26.48 -29.37
CA THR A 28 -96.64 -27.88 -29.53
C THR A 28 -96.90 -28.55 -28.18
N THR A 29 -96.00 -28.36 -27.22
CA THR A 29 -96.14 -28.88 -25.85
C THR A 29 -97.35 -28.27 -25.16
N THR A 30 -97.54 -26.95 -25.27
CA THR A 30 -98.70 -26.26 -24.65
C THR A 30 -100.02 -26.81 -25.18
N LEU A 31 -100.17 -26.94 -26.51
CA LEU A 31 -101.39 -27.44 -27.13
C LEU A 31 -101.70 -28.90 -26.76
N ARG A 32 -100.66 -29.75 -26.62
CA ARG A 32 -100.84 -31.18 -26.28
C ARG A 32 -101.05 -31.45 -24.79
N LEU A 33 -100.47 -30.65 -23.90
CA LEU A 33 -100.50 -30.89 -22.45
C LEU A 33 -101.68 -30.19 -21.75
N THR A 34 -102.30 -29.18 -22.38
CA THR A 34 -103.48 -28.48 -21.85
C THR A 34 -104.61 -29.40 -21.33
N PRO A 35 -104.92 -30.55 -21.96
CA PRO A 35 -105.99 -31.43 -21.48
C PRO A 35 -105.67 -32.18 -20.17
N ASN A 36 -104.41 -32.22 -19.73
CA ASN A 36 -103.98 -33.00 -18.56
C ASN A 36 -103.41 -32.07 -17.47
N ALA A 37 -104.31 -31.55 -16.63
CA ALA A 37 -104.00 -30.58 -15.58
C ALA A 37 -102.86 -31.02 -14.66
N GLN A 38 -102.77 -32.32 -14.34
CA GLN A 38 -101.72 -32.84 -13.45
C GLN A 38 -100.31 -32.65 -14.01
N VAL A 39 -100.12 -32.78 -15.32
CA VAL A 39 -98.81 -32.61 -15.95
C VAL A 39 -98.39 -31.13 -15.94
N VAL A 40 -99.34 -30.23 -16.20
CA VAL A 40 -99.12 -28.78 -16.16
C VAL A 40 -98.70 -28.33 -14.74
N ASP A 41 -99.33 -28.87 -13.70
CA ASP A 41 -98.98 -28.58 -12.31
C ASP A 41 -97.53 -28.98 -11.98
N TYR A 42 -97.08 -30.17 -12.40
CA TYR A 42 -95.67 -30.58 -12.21
C TYR A 42 -94.67 -29.69 -12.95
N PHE A 43 -95.00 -29.23 -14.17
CA PHE A 43 -94.16 -28.28 -14.90
C PHE A 43 -94.10 -26.92 -14.22
N SER A 44 -95.23 -26.43 -13.69
CA SER A 44 -95.26 -25.16 -12.94
C SER A 44 -94.43 -25.22 -11.65
N PHE A 45 -94.49 -26.36 -10.95
CA PHE A 45 -93.66 -26.62 -9.77
C PHE A 45 -92.18 -26.72 -10.13
N GLY A 46 -91.84 -27.48 -11.18
CA GLY A 46 -90.48 -27.61 -11.68
C GLY A 46 -89.89 -26.28 -12.14
N GLY A 47 -90.69 -25.42 -12.80
CA GLY A 47 -90.29 -24.08 -13.20
C GLY A 47 -90.02 -23.15 -12.02
N THR A 48 -90.84 -23.24 -10.96
CA THR A 48 -90.63 -22.48 -9.72
C THR A 48 -89.37 -22.95 -9.00
N LEU A 49 -89.16 -24.26 -8.86
CA LEU A 49 -87.97 -24.85 -8.23
C LEU A 49 -86.69 -24.47 -9.01
N ALA A 50 -86.72 -24.57 -10.34
CA ALA A 50 -85.60 -24.18 -11.20
C ALA A 50 -85.28 -22.68 -11.06
N SER A 51 -86.31 -21.81 -10.94
CA SER A 51 -86.13 -20.38 -10.74
C SER A 51 -85.47 -20.06 -9.40
N ILE A 52 -85.88 -20.74 -8.32
CA ILE A 52 -85.26 -20.61 -7.00
C ILE A 52 -83.79 -21.07 -7.05
N LEU A 53 -83.52 -22.22 -7.67
CA LEU A 53 -82.15 -22.72 -7.80
C LEU A 53 -81.26 -21.77 -8.61
N LEU A 54 -81.78 -21.20 -9.71
CA LEU A 54 -81.03 -20.24 -10.53
C LEU A 54 -80.73 -18.95 -9.75
N ALA A 55 -81.69 -18.47 -8.94
CA ALA A 55 -81.48 -17.32 -8.06
C ALA A 55 -80.40 -17.57 -6.99
N VAL A 56 -80.37 -18.78 -6.40
CA VAL A 56 -79.33 -19.17 -5.43
C VAL A 56 -77.96 -19.23 -6.09
N VAL A 57 -77.85 -19.83 -7.28
CA VAL A 57 -76.57 -19.88 -8.03
C VAL A 57 -76.07 -18.47 -8.35
N ALA A 58 -76.96 -17.57 -8.76
CA ALA A 58 -76.61 -16.16 -8.98
C ALA A 58 -76.09 -15.49 -7.70
N MET A 59 -76.76 -15.70 -6.57
CA MET A 59 -76.32 -15.18 -5.27
C MET A 59 -74.95 -15.72 -4.85
N ILE A 60 -74.68 -17.02 -5.04
CA ILE A 60 -73.38 -17.63 -4.76
C ILE A 60 -72.29 -17.00 -5.63
N TYR A 61 -72.57 -16.79 -6.92
CA TYR A 61 -71.61 -16.17 -7.83
C TYR A 61 -71.30 -14.72 -7.42
N SER A 62 -72.33 -13.93 -7.08
CA SER A 62 -72.15 -12.58 -6.54
C SER A 62 -71.32 -12.58 -5.26
N PHE A 63 -71.57 -13.51 -4.34
CA PHE A 63 -70.78 -13.64 -3.10
C PHE A 63 -69.30 -13.97 -3.39
N TYR A 64 -69.04 -14.94 -4.27
CA TYR A 64 -67.68 -15.30 -4.66
C TYR A 64 -66.94 -14.14 -5.34
N GLN A 65 -67.64 -13.39 -6.20
CA GLN A 65 -67.09 -12.20 -6.84
C GLN A 65 -66.75 -11.12 -5.81
N SER A 66 -67.64 -10.86 -4.84
CA SER A 66 -67.37 -9.90 -3.76
C SER A 66 -66.16 -10.30 -2.91
N PHE A 67 -66.04 -11.58 -2.55
CA PHE A 67 -64.90 -12.08 -1.78
C PHE A 67 -63.57 -11.97 -2.57
N SER A 68 -63.58 -12.34 -3.85
CA SER A 68 -62.41 -12.20 -4.73
C SER A 68 -62.00 -10.73 -4.90
N MET A 69 -62.98 -9.83 -5.04
CA MET A 69 -62.73 -8.39 -5.14
C MET A 69 -62.12 -7.84 -3.85
N GLN A 70 -62.63 -8.23 -2.68
CA GLN A 70 -62.09 -7.80 -1.39
C GLN A 70 -60.64 -8.24 -1.21
N SER A 71 -60.35 -9.53 -1.44
CA SER A 71 -58.98 -10.06 -1.32
C SER A 71 -58.01 -9.42 -2.32
N SER A 72 -58.47 -9.08 -3.52
CA SER A 72 -57.68 -8.35 -4.50
C SER A 72 -57.39 -6.91 -4.06
N SER A 73 -58.39 -6.25 -3.46
CA SER A 73 -58.23 -4.91 -2.90
C SER A 73 -57.27 -4.88 -1.71
N GLU A 74 -57.31 -5.87 -0.83
CA GLU A 74 -56.38 -6.00 0.30
C GLU A 74 -54.94 -6.19 -0.20
N ARG A 75 -54.71 -7.09 -1.16
CA ARG A 75 -53.39 -7.30 -1.77
C ARG A 75 -52.88 -6.05 -2.50
N LEU A 76 -53.77 -5.29 -3.12
CA LEU A 76 -53.42 -4.03 -3.77
C LEU A 76 -52.97 -3.00 -2.73
N ASN A 77 -53.72 -2.84 -1.64
CA ASN A 77 -53.34 -1.96 -0.54
C ASN A 77 -52.02 -2.37 0.09
N ASP A 78 -51.80 -3.66 0.32
CA ASP A 78 -50.50 -4.17 0.82
C ASP A 78 -49.35 -3.86 -0.14
N SER A 79 -49.61 -3.94 -1.45
CA SER A 79 -48.60 -3.61 -2.47
C SER A 79 -48.31 -2.12 -2.49
N VAL A 80 -49.32 -1.26 -2.38
CA VAL A 80 -49.17 0.19 -2.26
C VAL A 80 -48.37 0.54 -1.01
N ASN A 81 -48.71 -0.02 0.15
CA ASN A 81 -47.98 0.19 1.40
C ASN A 81 -46.51 -0.23 1.30
N LYS A 82 -46.21 -1.32 0.58
CA LYS A 82 -44.83 -1.74 0.33
C LYS A 82 -44.09 -0.76 -0.58
N ILE A 83 -44.77 -0.23 -1.61
CA ILE A 83 -44.19 0.79 -2.50
C ILE A 83 -43.90 2.07 -1.72
N GLU A 84 -44.82 2.53 -0.87
CA GLU A 84 -44.61 3.70 -0.01
C GLU A 84 -43.38 3.50 0.89
N LYS A 85 -43.27 2.38 1.60
CA LYS A 85 -42.08 2.08 2.40
C LYS A 85 -40.80 2.02 1.58
N SER A 86 -40.86 1.51 0.35
CA SER A 86 -39.70 1.52 -0.55
C SER A 86 -39.34 2.93 -1.00
N LEU A 87 -40.31 3.82 -1.18
CA LEU A 87 -40.07 5.23 -1.50
C LEU A 87 -39.46 5.97 -0.30
N ASP A 88 -39.96 5.75 0.92
CA ASP A 88 -39.39 6.34 2.13
C ASP A 88 -37.91 5.94 2.30
N ASN A 89 -37.60 4.65 2.11
CA ASN A 89 -36.23 4.16 2.17
C ASN A 89 -35.33 4.77 1.06
N LEU A 90 -35.90 5.09 -0.11
CA LEU A 90 -35.17 5.75 -1.20
C LEU A 90 -34.88 7.22 -0.87
N GLU A 91 -35.81 7.90 -0.20
CA GLU A 91 -35.61 9.27 0.28
C GLU A 91 -34.51 9.33 1.35
N GLU A 92 -34.55 8.44 2.34
CA GLU A 92 -33.47 8.32 3.35
C GLU A 92 -32.12 8.00 2.70
N PHE A 93 -32.12 7.15 1.68
CA PHE A 93 -30.91 6.83 0.92
C PHE A 93 -30.37 8.05 0.16
N ASP A 94 -31.23 8.87 -0.45
CA ASP A 94 -30.83 10.11 -1.13
C ASP A 94 -30.23 11.13 -0.14
N GLU A 95 -30.86 11.32 1.02
CA GLU A 95 -30.30 12.15 2.10
C GLU A 95 -28.92 11.65 2.54
N GLY A 96 -28.75 10.34 2.68
CA GLY A 96 -27.48 9.69 2.96
C GLY A 96 -26.42 9.98 1.89
N LEU A 97 -26.78 9.92 0.61
CA LEU A 97 -25.88 10.25 -0.51
C LEU A 97 -25.47 11.72 -0.51
N GLN A 98 -26.40 12.63 -0.20
CA GLN A 98 -26.09 14.07 -0.10
C GLN A 98 -25.07 14.33 1.03
N LYS A 99 -25.25 13.69 2.19
CA LYS A 99 -24.31 13.78 3.30
C LYS A 99 -22.92 13.25 2.94
N ILE A 100 -22.86 12.06 2.33
CA ILE A 100 -21.58 11.47 1.86
C ILE A 100 -20.89 12.40 0.86
N THR A 101 -21.64 12.97 -0.09
CA THR A 101 -21.10 13.91 -1.08
C THR A 101 -20.52 15.16 -0.41
N TYR A 102 -21.19 15.68 0.62
CA TYR A 102 -20.71 16.81 1.40
C TYR A 102 -19.41 16.48 2.16
N GLU A 103 -19.35 15.33 2.84
CA GLU A 103 -18.16 14.87 3.56
C GLU A 103 -16.96 14.65 2.62
N ILE A 104 -17.18 14.06 1.44
CA ILE A 104 -16.16 13.93 0.39
C ILE A 104 -15.67 15.31 -0.05
N GLY A 105 -16.56 16.28 -0.19
CA GLY A 105 -16.21 17.65 -0.54
C GLY A 105 -15.31 18.32 0.52
N ILE A 106 -15.55 18.07 1.81
CA ILE A 106 -14.68 18.54 2.90
C ILE A 106 -13.31 17.86 2.82
N ALA A 107 -13.30 16.53 2.76
CA ALA A 107 -12.07 15.74 2.71
C ALA A 107 -11.19 16.13 1.52
N GLY A 108 -11.81 16.39 0.35
CA GLY A 108 -11.11 16.86 -0.85
C GLY A 108 -10.44 18.23 -0.65
N ARG A 109 -11.10 19.16 0.06
CA ARG A 109 -10.50 20.47 0.38
C ARG A 109 -9.34 20.35 1.36
N GLU A 110 -9.48 19.51 2.39
CA GLU A 110 -8.43 19.26 3.37
C GLU A 110 -7.20 18.59 2.75
N LEU A 111 -7.43 17.60 1.88
CA LEU A 111 -6.38 16.95 1.11
C LEU A 111 -5.65 17.94 0.20
N SER A 112 -6.39 18.81 -0.50
CA SER A 112 -5.80 19.85 -1.34
C SER A 112 -4.97 20.84 -0.51
N ALA A 113 -5.46 21.27 0.65
CA ALA A 113 -4.73 22.17 1.53
C ALA A 113 -3.44 21.51 2.06
N SER A 114 -3.54 20.26 2.51
CA SER A 114 -2.39 19.48 2.97
C SER A 114 -1.34 19.28 1.87
N THR A 115 -1.78 19.05 0.63
CA THR A 115 -0.89 18.92 -0.54
C THR A 115 -0.14 20.23 -0.81
N THR A 116 -0.82 21.38 -0.68
CA THR A 116 -0.17 22.69 -0.81
C THR A 116 0.87 22.92 0.30
N VAL A 117 0.52 22.63 1.56
CA VAL A 117 1.46 22.75 2.69
C VAL A 117 2.68 21.85 2.51
N LEU A 118 2.48 20.60 2.08
CA LEU A 118 3.57 19.67 1.78
C LEU A 118 4.46 20.18 0.65
N LYS A 119 3.87 20.73 -0.42
CA LYS A 119 4.62 21.33 -1.52
C LYS A 119 5.50 22.49 -1.02
N ASP A 120 4.95 23.38 -0.21
CA ASP A 120 5.68 24.54 0.31
C ASP A 120 6.81 24.13 1.27
N SER A 121 6.56 23.12 2.11
CA SER A 121 7.58 22.53 2.99
C SER A 121 8.71 21.86 2.21
N LEU A 122 8.40 21.16 1.11
CA LEU A 122 9.40 20.57 0.24
C LEU A 122 10.25 21.64 -0.47
N LEU A 123 9.62 22.70 -0.97
CA LEU A 123 10.35 23.82 -1.57
C LEU A 123 11.30 24.47 -0.57
N THR A 124 10.84 24.68 0.67
CA THR A 124 11.68 25.24 1.76
C THR A 124 12.87 24.34 2.05
N THR A 125 12.65 23.02 2.20
CA THR A 125 13.72 22.04 2.43
C THR A 125 14.73 22.03 1.27
N ILE A 126 14.25 22.12 0.02
CA ILE A 126 15.13 22.19 -1.16
C ILE A 126 16.02 23.44 -1.12
N ASP A 127 15.47 24.59 -0.76
CA ASP A 127 16.23 25.84 -0.65
C ASP A 127 17.26 25.79 0.49
N GLU A 128 16.90 25.21 1.64
CA GLU A 128 17.85 24.98 2.74
C GLU A 128 18.99 24.04 2.33
N LEU A 129 18.69 22.94 1.63
CA LEU A 129 19.71 22.02 1.12
C LEU A 129 20.63 22.70 0.10
N ARG A 130 20.07 23.50 -0.81
CA ARG A 130 20.85 24.30 -1.76
C ARG A 130 21.82 25.25 -1.03
N ASN A 131 21.35 25.93 0.01
CA ASN A 131 22.18 26.83 0.80
C ASN A 131 23.31 26.07 1.53
N ARG A 132 23.01 24.89 2.10
CA ARG A 132 24.03 24.02 2.72
C ARG A 132 25.06 23.54 1.70
N LEU A 133 24.64 23.15 0.50
CA LEU A 133 25.56 22.74 -0.57
C LEU A 133 26.51 23.88 -0.95
N ASN A 134 25.98 25.10 -1.14
CA ASN A 134 26.81 26.28 -1.43
C ASN A 134 27.83 26.55 -0.32
N SER A 135 27.47 26.34 0.95
CA SER A 135 28.40 26.50 2.06
C SER A 135 29.54 25.47 2.06
N ILE A 136 29.25 24.22 1.69
CA ILE A 136 30.25 23.14 1.56
C ILE A 136 31.17 23.43 0.37
N GLU A 137 30.62 23.89 -0.75
CA GLU A 137 31.42 24.29 -1.92
C GLU A 137 32.40 25.41 -1.57
N ASN A 138 31.95 26.45 -0.87
CA ASN A 138 32.82 27.54 -0.41
C ASN A 138 33.91 27.05 0.56
N TYR A 139 33.58 26.12 1.47
CA TYR A 139 34.57 25.51 2.37
C TYR A 139 35.63 24.72 1.60
N ASN A 140 35.23 23.96 0.58
CA ASN A 140 36.16 23.21 -0.27
C ASN A 140 37.09 24.13 -1.07
N ILE A 141 36.58 25.24 -1.61
CA ILE A 141 37.40 26.25 -2.29
C ILE A 141 38.46 26.81 -1.32
N THR A 142 38.03 27.20 -0.12
CA THR A 142 38.93 27.73 0.92
C THR A 142 40.02 26.72 1.29
N ASN A 143 39.67 25.45 1.47
CA ASN A 143 40.64 24.40 1.77
C ASN A 143 41.62 24.16 0.61
N ASN A 144 41.16 24.18 -0.64
CA ASN A 144 42.04 24.05 -1.79
C ASN A 144 43.04 25.21 -1.87
N ASP A 145 42.61 26.43 -1.57
CA ASP A 145 43.51 27.58 -1.50
C ASP A 145 44.52 27.46 -0.35
N LEU A 146 44.10 26.98 0.82
CA LEU A 146 45.00 26.70 1.94
C LEU A 146 46.04 25.62 1.58
N ILE A 147 45.60 24.52 0.98
CA ILE A 147 46.49 23.44 0.52
C ILE A 147 47.49 23.99 -0.49
N LYS A 148 47.05 24.78 -1.46
CA LYS A 148 47.93 25.42 -2.46
C LYS A 148 48.96 26.34 -1.80
N ASN A 149 48.54 27.14 -0.82
CA ASN A 149 49.45 28.03 -0.07
C ASN A 149 50.48 27.23 0.74
N ILE A 150 50.07 26.13 1.37
CA ILE A 150 50.98 25.21 2.09
C ILE A 150 52.02 24.64 1.14
N TYR A 151 51.60 24.11 -0.02
CA TYR A 151 52.53 23.58 -1.03
C TYR A 151 53.53 24.65 -1.51
N GLN A 152 53.07 25.88 -1.76
CA GLN A 152 53.95 26.98 -2.16
C GLN A 152 54.96 27.36 -1.07
N GLN A 153 54.56 27.33 0.21
CA GLN A 153 55.48 27.53 1.32
C GLN A 153 56.53 26.42 1.40
N PHE A 154 56.13 25.14 1.26
CA PHE A 154 57.06 24.01 1.28
C PHE A 154 58.06 24.04 0.12
N ASP A 155 57.62 24.36 -1.10
CA ASP A 155 58.52 24.42 -2.27
C ASP A 155 59.52 25.58 -2.15
N SER A 156 59.14 26.67 -1.49
CA SER A 156 60.05 27.79 -1.18
C SER A 156 61.11 27.44 -0.13
N HIS A 157 60.83 26.49 0.77
CA HIS A 157 61.75 26.02 1.82
C HIS A 157 62.63 24.84 1.38
N LYS A 158 62.35 24.19 0.24
CA LYS A 158 63.15 23.07 -0.27
C LYS A 158 64.48 23.50 -0.92
N LYS A 159 64.79 24.80 -0.92
CA LYS A 159 66.00 25.33 -1.57
C LYS A 159 67.25 25.39 -0.69
N ASP A 160 67.15 25.05 0.60
CA ASP A 160 68.31 24.99 1.49
C ASP A 160 68.27 23.75 2.41
N THR A 161 69.40 23.02 2.35
CA THR A 161 70.02 22.15 3.38
C THR A 161 69.48 20.71 3.67
N GLU A 162 70.41 19.74 3.53
CA GLU A 162 70.58 18.47 4.29
C GLU A 162 69.36 17.59 4.60
N ILE A 163 68.93 16.76 3.63
CA ILE A 163 67.79 15.83 3.78
C ILE A 163 68.20 14.43 4.32
N LYS A 164 69.48 14.08 4.37
CA LYS A 164 69.87 12.70 4.75
C LYS A 164 70.01 12.43 6.25
N GLU A 165 70.29 13.44 7.06
CA GLU A 165 70.50 13.29 8.51
C GLU A 165 69.20 13.52 9.31
N THR A 166 68.24 14.23 8.71
CA THR A 166 66.91 14.51 9.28
C THR A 166 65.95 13.35 9.15
N GLU A 167 66.01 12.52 8.10
CA GLU A 167 65.12 11.35 7.94
C GLU A 167 65.27 10.32 9.08
N GLN A 168 66.50 10.15 9.59
CA GLN A 168 66.80 9.17 10.65
C GLN A 168 66.42 9.70 12.04
N ASN A 169 66.66 10.99 12.31
CA ASN A 169 66.24 11.63 13.56
C ASN A 169 64.72 11.81 13.67
N LEU A 170 64.01 12.04 12.56
CA LEU A 170 62.55 12.24 12.57
C LEU A 170 61.80 10.97 13.03
N GLY A 171 62.29 9.78 12.67
CA GLY A 171 61.66 8.52 13.06
C GLY A 171 61.72 8.26 14.58
N ILE A 172 62.80 8.69 15.24
CA ILE A 172 62.94 8.58 16.70
C ILE A 172 62.12 9.67 17.40
N THR A 173 62.15 10.92 16.91
CA THR A 173 61.36 12.00 17.51
C THR A 173 59.86 11.72 17.46
N ILE A 174 59.35 11.11 16.38
CA ILE A 174 57.94 10.73 16.25
C ILE A 174 57.52 9.66 17.28
N CYS A 175 58.46 8.83 17.74
CA CYS A 175 58.20 7.84 18.78
C CYS A 175 58.12 8.45 20.20
N GLU A 176 58.69 9.64 20.41
CA GLU A 176 58.73 10.33 21.70
C GLU A 176 57.56 11.30 21.93
N VAL A 177 56.78 11.64 20.89
CA VAL A 177 55.78 12.72 20.94
C VAL A 177 54.59 12.40 21.85
N SER A 178 54.20 11.14 22.04
CA SER A 178 53.13 10.79 22.98
C SER A 178 53.10 9.33 23.41
N ASP A 179 52.48 9.08 24.58
CA ASP A 179 52.21 7.73 25.10
C ASP A 179 51.44 6.83 24.11
N ILE A 180 50.60 7.46 23.26
CA ILE A 180 49.81 6.77 22.23
C ILE A 180 50.75 6.13 21.18
N HIS A 181 51.71 6.90 20.68
CA HIS A 181 52.68 6.41 19.71
C HIS A 181 53.58 5.32 20.31
N ARG A 182 54.04 5.50 21.55
CA ARG A 182 54.81 4.49 22.28
C ARG A 182 54.08 3.15 22.40
N ASN A 183 52.81 3.20 22.81
CA ASN A 183 52.00 2.00 22.99
C ASN A 183 51.69 1.30 21.65
N LEU A 184 51.42 2.06 20.58
CA LEU A 184 51.27 1.51 19.23
C LEU A 184 52.55 0.83 18.74
N LEU A 185 53.70 1.45 19.00
CA LEU A 185 55.01 0.89 18.64
C LEU A 185 55.26 -0.46 19.32
N VAL A 186 54.90 -0.58 20.61
CA VAL A 186 54.96 -1.83 21.35
C VAL A 186 54.03 -2.89 20.75
N CYS A 187 52.83 -2.53 20.32
CA CYS A 187 51.92 -3.45 19.61
C CYS A 187 52.54 -3.97 18.32
N PHE A 188 53.09 -3.09 17.48
CA PHE A 188 53.75 -3.50 16.24
C PHE A 188 54.97 -4.38 16.48
N TYR A 189 55.79 -4.07 17.49
CA TYR A 189 56.94 -4.89 17.84
C TYR A 189 56.54 -6.30 18.31
N LYS A 190 55.46 -6.43 19.10
CA LYS A 190 54.94 -7.74 19.53
C LYS A 190 54.48 -8.57 18.34
N VAL A 191 53.81 -7.94 17.36
CA VAL A 191 53.35 -8.62 16.15
C VAL A 191 54.52 -9.00 15.24
N TYR A 192 55.51 -8.12 15.08
CA TYR A 192 56.76 -8.42 14.41
C TYR A 192 57.46 -9.64 15.02
N LYS A 193 57.64 -9.66 16.35
CA LYS A 193 58.29 -10.77 17.07
C LYS A 193 57.50 -12.08 16.98
N ALA A 194 56.17 -12.01 16.93
CA ALA A 194 55.32 -13.16 16.72
C ALA A 194 55.39 -13.71 15.29
N ASN A 195 55.91 -12.92 14.33
CA ASN A 195 55.98 -13.22 12.91
C ASN A 195 54.65 -13.72 12.33
N LYS A 196 53.54 -13.08 12.75
CA LYS A 196 52.18 -13.40 12.31
C LYS A 196 51.61 -12.29 11.45
N PRO A 197 50.82 -12.63 10.41
CA PRO A 197 49.94 -11.69 9.75
C PRO A 197 49.04 -10.97 10.76
N PHE A 198 48.78 -9.69 10.53
CA PHE A 198 47.82 -8.92 11.30
C PHE A 198 46.97 -8.03 10.41
N SER A 199 45.73 -7.81 10.84
CA SER A 199 44.90 -6.73 10.33
C SER A 199 45.05 -5.48 11.21
N THR A 200 44.74 -4.32 10.66
CA THR A 200 44.69 -3.07 11.43
C THR A 200 43.63 -3.10 12.55
N ASP A 201 42.60 -3.93 12.40
CA ASP A 201 41.60 -4.21 13.44
C ASP A 201 42.21 -4.96 14.64
N ASP A 202 43.09 -5.93 14.39
CA ASP A 202 43.80 -6.68 15.45
C ASP A 202 44.67 -5.76 16.31
N ILE A 203 45.36 -4.81 15.68
CA ILE A 203 46.17 -3.80 16.39
C ILE A 203 45.29 -2.85 17.19
N THR A 204 44.15 -2.44 16.63
CA THR A 204 43.19 -1.58 17.32
C THR A 204 42.69 -2.24 18.60
N LYS A 205 42.34 -3.54 18.54
CA LYS A 205 41.94 -4.35 19.69
C LYS A 205 43.06 -4.52 20.71
N MET A 206 44.28 -4.79 20.26
CA MET A 206 45.46 -4.89 21.13
C MET A 206 45.74 -3.58 21.88
N TYR A 207 45.60 -2.45 21.19
CA TYR A 207 45.88 -1.12 21.73
C TYR A 207 44.83 -0.68 22.75
N LEU A 208 43.54 -0.88 22.46
CA LEU A 208 42.44 -0.36 23.28
C LEU A 208 42.01 -1.28 24.43
N LYS A 209 42.52 -2.52 24.50
CA LYS A 209 42.15 -3.52 25.53
C LYS A 209 40.62 -3.59 25.78
N ARG A 210 39.79 -3.37 24.76
CA ARG A 210 38.33 -3.33 24.87
C ARG A 210 37.68 -4.11 23.73
N GLU A 211 36.65 -4.87 24.08
CA GLU A 211 35.84 -5.66 23.15
C GLU A 211 34.74 -4.85 22.44
N GLU A 212 34.42 -3.63 22.90
CA GLU A 212 33.37 -2.79 22.34
C GLU A 212 33.86 -1.37 22.10
N LEU A 213 34.02 -1.01 20.82
CA LEU A 213 34.27 0.35 20.34
C LEU A 213 32.99 0.89 19.72
N GLU A 214 32.63 2.12 20.08
CA GLU A 214 31.62 2.90 19.36
C GLU A 214 32.04 3.00 17.87
N PRO A 215 31.11 2.86 16.90
CA PRO A 215 31.44 2.75 15.48
C PRO A 215 32.29 3.91 14.94
N PHE A 216 32.14 5.10 15.51
CA PHE A 216 32.85 6.31 15.10
C PHE A 216 34.30 6.35 15.60
N GLU A 217 34.54 5.89 16.84
CA GLU A 217 35.89 5.88 17.43
C GLU A 217 36.80 4.88 16.72
N GLY A 218 36.26 3.71 16.36
CA GLY A 218 36.99 2.68 15.62
C GLY A 218 37.58 3.19 14.29
N VAL A 219 36.82 3.99 13.53
CA VAL A 219 37.27 4.53 12.24
C VAL A 219 38.41 5.56 12.42
N ALA A 220 38.32 6.40 13.44
CA ALA A 220 39.37 7.37 13.75
C ALA A 220 40.68 6.68 14.15
N TYR A 221 40.63 5.67 15.03
CA TYR A 221 41.81 4.90 15.43
C TYR A 221 42.41 4.10 14.28
N LEU A 222 41.57 3.51 13.43
CA LEU A 222 42.00 2.81 12.22
C LEU A 222 42.80 3.75 11.29
N SER A 223 42.29 4.97 11.07
CA SER A 223 42.97 5.96 10.22
C SER A 223 44.32 6.40 10.81
N LEU A 224 44.40 6.53 12.14
CA LEU A 224 45.63 6.86 12.86
C LEU A 224 46.67 5.75 12.76
N ILE A 225 46.26 4.49 12.94
CA ILE A 225 47.13 3.30 12.81
C ILE A 225 47.72 3.19 11.40
N LEU A 226 46.89 3.39 10.38
CA LEU A 226 47.34 3.37 8.99
C LEU A 226 48.31 4.50 8.66
N ALA A 227 48.02 5.72 9.12
CA ALA A 227 48.91 6.87 8.96
C ALA A 227 50.26 6.63 9.63
N TYR A 228 50.26 6.05 10.83
CA TYR A 228 51.47 5.75 11.58
C TYR A 228 52.31 4.63 10.93
N LEU A 229 51.67 3.56 10.44
CA LEU A 229 52.36 2.50 9.69
C LEU A 229 52.96 3.02 8.38
N ALA A 230 52.22 3.85 7.63
CA ALA A 230 52.71 4.49 6.41
C ALA A 230 53.93 5.37 6.71
N LEU A 231 53.89 6.11 7.82
CA LEU A 231 54.97 6.95 8.26
C LEU A 231 56.22 6.14 8.63
N LEU A 232 56.09 5.10 9.48
CA LEU A 232 57.21 4.24 9.85
C LEU A 232 57.83 3.53 8.65
N ASN A 233 57.01 3.13 7.67
CA ASN A 233 57.49 2.51 6.43
C ASN A 233 58.19 3.52 5.52
N SER A 234 57.67 4.76 5.42
CA SER A 234 58.32 5.84 4.66
C SER A 234 59.67 6.25 5.26
N ALA A 235 59.78 6.22 6.59
CA ALA A 235 61.01 6.47 7.32
C ALA A 235 61.98 5.27 7.31
N LYS A 236 61.63 4.17 6.62
CA LYS A 236 62.41 2.91 6.56
C LYS A 236 62.68 2.30 7.94
N MET A 237 61.84 2.62 8.93
CA MET A 237 61.93 2.08 10.28
C MET A 237 61.30 0.70 10.39
N ILE A 238 60.30 0.44 9.55
CA ILE A 238 59.74 -0.89 9.31
C ILE A 238 59.68 -1.16 7.81
N LYS A 239 59.70 -2.44 7.43
CA LYS A 239 59.36 -2.85 6.07
C LYS A 239 58.13 -3.75 6.15
N MET A 240 57.06 -3.33 5.48
CA MET A 240 55.83 -4.11 5.43
C MET A 240 55.70 -4.87 4.11
N LYS A 241 55.13 -6.07 4.18
CA LYS A 241 54.67 -6.83 3.02
C LYS A 241 53.19 -7.12 3.16
N ASN A 242 52.45 -6.83 2.08
CA ASN A 242 51.07 -7.22 1.98
C ASN A 242 50.99 -8.71 1.57
N ILE A 243 50.19 -9.50 2.29
CA ILE A 243 50.08 -10.95 2.05
C ILE A 243 48.91 -11.26 1.13
N ASN A 244 47.79 -10.57 1.32
CA ASN A 244 46.56 -10.73 0.56
C ASN A 244 46.10 -9.35 0.12
N GLU A 245 45.58 -9.23 -1.10
CA GLU A 245 45.02 -8.00 -1.69
C GLU A 245 43.78 -7.50 -0.90
N ASP A 246 43.88 -7.18 0.41
CA ASP A 246 43.23 -6.04 1.05
C ASP A 246 43.14 -6.07 2.59
N LYS A 247 43.68 -7.07 3.33
CA LYS A 247 43.37 -7.15 4.78
C LYS A 247 44.47 -7.59 5.75
N GLU A 248 45.57 -8.17 5.30
CA GLU A 248 46.60 -8.73 6.19
C GLU A 248 48.01 -8.25 5.84
N LEU A 249 48.69 -7.67 6.83
CA LEU A 249 50.04 -7.15 6.73
C LEU A 249 51.01 -8.03 7.54
N ILE A 250 52.25 -8.15 7.06
CA ILE A 250 53.40 -8.63 7.83
C ILE A 250 54.45 -7.53 7.90
N ILE A 251 55.04 -7.34 9.08
CA ILE A 251 56.27 -6.56 9.24
C ILE A 251 57.44 -7.52 8.99
N GLU A 252 58.16 -7.35 7.88
CA GLU A 252 59.31 -8.19 7.51
C GLU A 252 60.57 -7.81 8.26
N THR A 253 60.79 -6.51 8.44
CA THR A 253 61.98 -5.99 9.13
C THR A 253 61.57 -4.87 10.06
N PHE A 254 62.21 -4.85 11.23
CA PHE A 254 62.11 -3.79 12.21
C PHE A 254 63.52 -3.23 12.41
N ASN A 255 63.68 -1.90 12.34
CA ASN A 255 64.98 -1.26 12.47
C ASN A 255 65.58 -1.53 13.87
N GLN A 256 66.88 -1.79 13.94
CA GLN A 256 67.59 -2.15 15.16
C GLN A 256 67.59 -1.04 16.24
N GLU A 257 67.62 0.23 15.82
CA GLU A 257 67.53 1.38 16.73
C GLU A 257 66.13 1.47 17.34
N LEU A 258 65.09 1.26 16.51
CA LEU A 258 63.70 1.23 16.95
C LEU A 258 63.43 0.05 17.89
N GLU A 259 64.02 -1.12 17.61
CA GLU A 259 63.95 -2.28 18.49
C GLU A 259 64.59 -2.01 19.85
N THR A 260 65.79 -1.41 19.85
CA THR A 260 66.49 -1.03 21.09
C THR A 260 65.66 -0.04 21.92
N TYR A 261 65.04 0.94 21.25
CA TYR A 261 64.13 1.88 21.90
C TYR A 261 62.91 1.19 22.52
N VAL A 262 62.20 0.34 21.77
CA VAL A 262 61.03 -0.40 22.28
C VAL A 262 61.40 -1.27 23.47
N LEU A 263 62.55 -1.96 23.42
CA LEU A 263 63.03 -2.81 24.51
C LEU A 263 63.33 -2.01 25.79
N SER A 264 64.00 -0.86 25.67
CA SER A 264 64.25 0.02 26.82
C SER A 264 62.97 0.50 27.51
N LYS A 265 61.88 0.67 26.75
CA LYS A 265 60.58 1.10 27.26
C LYS A 265 59.70 -0.03 27.77
N LEU A 266 59.97 -1.27 27.37
CA LEU A 266 59.35 -2.47 27.95
C LEU A 266 59.92 -2.82 29.33
N GLU A 267 61.15 -2.41 29.64
CA GLU A 267 61.78 -2.60 30.95
C GLU A 267 61.36 -1.53 32.00
N GLU A 268 60.85 -0.38 31.54
CA GLU A 268 60.36 0.72 32.38
C GLU A 268 58.85 0.59 32.78
N ALA A 269 58.11 -0.34 32.17
CA ALA A 269 56.64 -0.48 32.29
C ALA A 269 56.22 -1.73 33.07
#